data_AF-A0A2M9ELF2-F1
#
_entry.id   AF-A0A2M9ELF2-F1
#
_cell.length_a   1.000
_cell.length_b   1.000
_cell.length_c   1.000
_cell.angle_alpha   90.00
_cell.angle_beta   90.00
_cell.angle_gamma   90.00
#
_symmetry.space_group_name_H-M   'P 1'
#
loop_
_entity.id
_entity.type
_entity.pdbx_description
1 polymer ?
#
loop_
_entity_poly.entity_id
_entity_poly.type
_entity_poly.pdbx_seq_one_letter_code
_entity_poly.pdbx_strand_id
1 'polypeptide(L)'
;MATFLLYPAEPHFRRADGLNALVVPAADAASAPAAARALCKRVEIDAFDNFTVVEIGATTAFAVEGHPPVSQPGNAEGLPYLGRGGHEVMLPV
;
A
#
# COMPACT_ATOMS: atom_id res chain seq x y z
N MET A 1 -4.34 9.65 -16.69
CA MET A 1 -3.39 9.25 -15.62
C MET A 1 -3.30 7.75 -15.66
N ALA A 2 -2.08 7.22 -15.60
CA ALA A 2 -1.85 5.78 -15.52
C ALA A 2 -2.06 5.30 -14.07
N THR A 3 -2.22 3.99 -13.90
CA THR A 3 -2.35 3.35 -12.59
C THR A 3 -1.12 2.50 -12.33
N PHE A 4 -0.56 2.61 -11.14
CA PHE A 4 0.66 1.92 -10.75
C PHE A 4 0.41 1.07 -9.51
N LEU A 5 0.96 -0.14 -9.52
CA LEU A 5 1.09 -1.01 -8.35
C LEU A 5 2.49 -0.85 -7.77
N LEU A 6 2.57 -0.59 -6.47
CA LEU A 6 3.80 -0.59 -5.69
C LEU A 6 3.80 -1.78 -4.74
N TYR A 7 4.88 -2.57 -4.75
CA TYR A 7 5.06 -3.71 -3.85
C TYR A 7 6.54 -3.91 -3.49
N PRO A 8 6.89 -4.53 -2.35
CA PRO A 8 8.26 -4.83 -1.97
C PRO A 8 9.05 -5.53 -3.07
N ALA A 9 10.25 -5.05 -3.37
CA ALA A 9 11.16 -5.69 -4.32
C ALA A 9 11.58 -7.10 -3.85
N GLU A 10 11.57 -7.34 -2.54
CA GLU A 10 11.85 -8.66 -1.96
C GLU A 10 10.83 -9.03 -0.86
N PRO A 11 10.52 -10.33 -0.67
CA PRO A 11 9.48 -10.77 0.28
C PRO A 11 9.71 -10.34 1.75
N HIS A 12 10.96 -10.03 2.10
CA HIS A 12 11.36 -9.64 3.45
C HIS A 12 11.36 -8.11 3.67
N PHE A 13 11.27 -7.31 2.60
CA PHE A 13 11.13 -5.85 2.70
C PHE A 13 9.68 -5.47 3.03
N ARG A 14 9.28 -5.69 4.28
CA ARG A 14 7.95 -5.32 4.76
C ARG A 14 7.97 -3.93 5.37
N ARG A 15 6.97 -3.12 5.02
CA ARG A 15 6.74 -1.82 5.67
C ARG A 15 6.22 -2.01 7.09
N ALA A 16 6.58 -1.06 7.96
CA ALA A 16 6.22 -1.11 9.38
C ALA A 16 4.71 -1.07 9.63
N ASP A 17 3.94 -0.46 8.73
CA ASP A 17 2.48 -0.30 8.77
C ASP A 17 1.71 -1.50 8.18
N GLY A 18 2.41 -2.49 7.61
CA GLY A 18 1.81 -3.68 7.00
C GLY A 18 1.25 -3.48 5.59
N LEU A 19 1.29 -2.26 5.04
CA LEU A 19 0.77 -1.95 3.70
C LEU A 19 1.84 -2.22 2.63
N ASN A 20 1.91 -3.47 2.17
CA ASN A 20 2.92 -3.93 1.21
C ASN A 20 2.43 -4.01 -0.24
N ALA A 21 1.17 -3.68 -0.52
CA ALA A 21 0.68 -3.58 -1.89
C ALA A 21 -0.22 -2.35 -2.00
N LEU A 22 0.16 -1.41 -2.86
CA LEU A 22 -0.53 -0.13 -3.02
C LEU A 22 -0.81 0.13 -4.48
N VAL A 23 -2.07 0.41 -4.79
CA VAL A 23 -2.50 0.78 -6.14
C VAL A 23 -2.82 2.26 -6.16
N VAL A 24 -2.11 3.03 -6.99
CA VAL A 24 -2.25 4.49 -7.04
C VAL A 24 -2.33 5.02 -8.46
N PRO A 25 -3.15 6.07 -8.70
CA PRO A 25 -3.09 6.81 -9.95
C PRO A 25 -1.94 7.82 -9.91
N ALA A 26 -1.12 7.88 -10.96
CA ALA A 26 -0.01 8.84 -11.08
C ALA A 26 0.20 9.29 -12.54
N ALA A 27 1.04 10.32 -12.73
CA ALA A 27 1.39 10.80 -14.06
C ALA A 27 2.35 9.84 -14.78
N ASP A 28 3.28 9.25 -14.03
CA ASP A 28 4.33 8.35 -14.49
C ASP A 28 4.84 7.47 -13.33
N ALA A 29 5.75 6.53 -13.63
CA ALA A 29 6.34 5.65 -12.62
C ALA A 29 7.17 6.39 -11.56
N ALA A 30 7.79 7.52 -11.91
CA ALA A 30 8.63 8.30 -10.99
C ALA A 30 7.80 9.06 -9.94
N SER A 31 6.57 9.44 -10.27
CA SER A 31 5.63 10.12 -9.38
C SER A 31 4.77 9.17 -8.54
N ALA A 32 4.70 7.89 -8.89
CA ALA A 32 3.90 6.88 -8.18
C ALA A 32 4.26 6.72 -6.68
N PRO A 33 5.54 6.71 -6.26
CA PRO A 33 5.90 6.66 -4.84
C PRO A 33 5.38 7.86 -4.04
N ALA A 34 5.40 9.07 -4.62
CA ALA A 34 4.86 10.26 -3.98
C ALA A 34 3.33 10.18 -3.81
N ALA A 35 2.62 9.66 -4.81
CA ALA A 35 1.18 9.42 -4.73
C ALA A 35 0.83 8.36 -3.65
N ALA A 36 1.60 7.26 -3.59
CA ALA A 36 1.46 6.23 -2.56
C ALA A 36 1.71 6.78 -1.15
N ARG A 37 2.73 7.64 -1.01
CA ARG A 37 3.02 8.31 0.25
C ARG A 37 1.88 9.23 0.70
N ALA A 38 1.21 9.94 -0.21
CA ALA A 38 0.07 10.78 0.14
C ALA A 38 -1.13 10.00 0.74
N LEU A 39 -1.26 8.70 0.43
CA LEU A 39 -2.28 7.82 1.01
C LEU A 39 -1.89 7.31 2.40
N CYS A 40 -0.61 7.27 2.72
CA CYS A 40 -0.10 6.72 3.97
C CYS A 40 0.23 7.85 4.97
N LYS A 41 -0.21 7.70 6.22
CA LYS A 41 0.07 8.65 7.30
C LYS A 41 1.41 8.26 7.93
N ARG A 42 2.24 9.26 8.27
CA ARG A 42 3.51 9.06 9.01
C ARG A 42 4.51 8.13 8.31
N VAL A 43 4.66 8.32 7.00
CA VAL A 43 5.61 7.56 6.18
C VAL A 43 6.81 8.44 5.81
N GLU A 44 8.00 7.92 6.12
CA GLU A 44 9.27 8.55 5.75
C GLU A 44 9.39 8.71 4.23
N ILE A 45 10.25 9.62 3.78
CA ILE A 45 10.37 9.95 2.36
C ILE A 45 10.93 8.78 1.53
N ASP A 46 11.73 7.92 2.15
CA ASP A 46 12.45 6.77 1.59
C ASP A 46 11.70 5.44 1.76
N ALA A 47 10.47 5.46 2.28
CA ALA A 47 9.72 4.24 2.61
C ALA A 47 9.36 3.35 1.41
N PHE A 48 9.56 3.84 0.18
CA PHE A 48 9.32 3.13 -1.07
C PHE A 48 10.60 2.87 -1.87
N ASP A 49 11.79 3.16 -1.34
CA ASP A 49 13.06 2.95 -2.05
C ASP A 49 13.31 1.47 -2.40
N ASN A 50 12.77 0.55 -1.59
CA ASN A 50 12.84 -0.90 -1.80
C ASN A 50 11.56 -1.46 -2.44
N PHE A 51 10.75 -0.64 -3.09
CA PHE A 51 9.51 -1.07 -3.75
C PHE A 51 9.70 -1.11 -5.27
N THR A 52 9.16 -2.15 -5.88
CA THR A 52 8.97 -2.21 -7.33
C THR A 52 7.71 -1.44 -7.69
N VAL A 53 7.81 -0.60 -8.74
CA VAL A 53 6.70 0.15 -9.32
C VAL A 53 6.38 -0.45 -10.68
N VAL A 54 5.13 -0.86 -10.89
CA VAL A 54 4.68 -1.46 -12.15
C VAL A 54 3.42 -0.74 -12.62
N GLU A 55 3.41 -0.30 -13.88
CA GLU A 55 2.19 0.19 -14.52
C GLU A 55 1.21 -0.97 -14.74
N ILE A 56 -0.03 -0.81 -14.31
CA ILE A 56 -1.09 -1.80 -14.50
C ILE A 56 -2.10 -1.29 -15.53
N GLY A 57 -2.33 -2.11 -16.55
CA GLY A 57 -3.30 -1.83 -17.59
C GLY A 57 -4.71 -2.21 -17.18
N ALA A 58 -5.70 -1.77 -17.95
CA ALA A 58 -7.13 -2.03 -17.67
C ALA A 58 -7.51 -3.52 -17.62
N THR A 59 -6.70 -4.40 -18.23
CA THR A 59 -6.91 -5.86 -18.24
C THR A 59 -6.01 -6.60 -17.26
N THR A 60 -5.17 -5.90 -16.48
CA THR A 60 -4.30 -6.53 -15.49
C THR A 60 -5.15 -7.07 -14.34
N ALA A 61 -5.09 -8.39 -14.12
CA ALA A 61 -5.73 -9.06 -13.01
C ALA A 61 -4.67 -9.59 -12.04
N PHE A 62 -4.87 -9.37 -10.75
CA PHE A 62 -4.05 -9.94 -9.69
C PHE A 62 -4.95 -10.35 -8.53
N ALA A 63 -4.58 -11.43 -7.83
CA ALA A 63 -5.26 -11.87 -6.62
C ALA A 63 -4.57 -11.23 -5.42
N VAL A 64 -5.37 -10.59 -4.55
CA VAL A 64 -4.90 -10.18 -3.22
C VAL A 64 -5.32 -11.28 -2.26
N GLU A 65 -4.33 -11.94 -1.65
CA GLU A 65 -4.59 -12.88 -0.56
C GLU A 65 -4.88 -12.06 0.71
N GLY A 66 -6.17 -11.90 1.03
CA GLY A 66 -6.64 -11.04 2.11
C GLY A 66 -7.85 -10.22 1.67
N HIS A 67 -9.02 -10.59 2.19
CA HIS A 67 -10.21 -9.76 2.20
C HIS A 67 -10.54 -9.51 3.67
N PRO A 68 -10.90 -8.28 4.11
CA PRO A 68 -11.34 -7.08 3.38
C PRO A 68 -10.23 -6.07 2.96
N PRO A 69 -10.54 -4.95 2.27
CA PRO A 69 -9.60 -3.85 2.08
C PRO A 69 -9.09 -3.31 3.42
N VAL A 70 -7.77 -3.24 3.58
CA VAL A 70 -7.14 -2.84 4.84
C VAL A 70 -6.47 -1.48 4.73
N SER A 71 -6.57 -0.69 5.78
CA SER A 71 -5.86 0.57 5.94
C SER A 71 -4.86 0.50 7.08
N GLN A 72 -3.95 1.47 7.15
CA GLN A 72 -3.04 1.62 8.28
C GLN A 72 -3.78 1.94 9.60
N PRO A 73 -3.14 1.69 10.76
CA PRO A 73 -3.68 2.11 12.06
C PRO A 73 -4.00 3.61 12.10
N GLY A 74 -5.17 4.00 12.63
CA GLY A 74 -5.55 5.41 12.80
C GLY A 74 -5.96 6.12 11.50
N ASN A 75 -6.35 5.35 10.49
CA ASN A 75 -7.00 5.91 9.30
C ASN A 75 -8.33 6.61 9.68
N ALA A 76 -8.60 7.77 9.06
CA ALA A 76 -9.78 8.57 9.38
C ALA A 76 -11.08 8.05 8.73
N GLU A 77 -10.94 7.25 7.67
CA GLU A 77 -12.07 6.71 6.90
C GLU A 77 -12.74 5.50 7.59
N GLY A 78 -12.24 5.05 8.75
CA GLY A 78 -12.82 3.93 9.49
C GLY A 78 -12.61 2.54 8.84
N LEU A 79 -11.75 2.44 7.82
CA LEU A 79 -11.41 1.16 7.21
C LEU A 79 -10.68 0.23 8.21
N PRO A 80 -10.91 -1.09 8.13
CA PRO A 80 -10.28 -2.03 9.05
C PRO A 80 -8.76 -2.03 8.90
N TYR A 81 -8.06 -2.34 9.99
CA TYR A 81 -6.61 -2.56 10.00
C TYR A 81 -6.33 -4.01 10.43
N LEU A 82 -5.45 -4.68 9.69
CA LEU A 82 -4.95 -6.01 10.06
C LEU A 82 -3.55 -5.89 10.67
N GLY A 83 -3.38 -6.51 11.83
CA GLY A 83 -2.08 -6.64 12.49
C GLY A 83 -1.15 -7.60 11.75
N ARG A 84 0.11 -7.66 12.21
CA ARG A 84 1.07 -8.67 11.72
C ARG A 84 0.49 -10.07 11.97
N GLY A 85 0.14 -10.77 10.89
CA GLY A 85 -0.52 -12.09 10.94
C GLY A 85 -1.94 -12.13 10.35
N GLY A 86 -2.49 -10.98 9.91
CA GLY A 86 -3.79 -10.95 9.22
C GLY A 86 -5.01 -10.95 10.14
N HIS A 87 -4.83 -10.65 11.43
CA HIS A 87 -5.94 -10.51 12.39
C HIS A 87 -6.45 -9.07 12.43
N GLU A 88 -7.77 -8.88 12.42
CA GLU A 88 -8.38 -7.58 12.67
C GLU A 88 -8.01 -7.11 14.08
N VAL A 89 -7.39 -5.93 14.16
CA VAL A 89 -7.06 -5.30 15.44
C VAL A 89 -8.03 -4.15 15.64
N MET A 90 -9.00 -4.32 16.54
CA MET A 90 -9.78 -3.19 17.04
C MET A 90 -8.82 -2.20 17.69
N LEU A 91 -8.72 -0.99 17.13
CA LEU A 91 -8.02 0.11 17.79
C LEU A 91 -8.83 0.52 19.03
N PRO A 92 -8.20 0.73 20.20
CA PRO A 92 -8.89 1.31 21.33
C PRO A 92 -9.43 2.68 20.93
N VAL A 93 -10.71 2.90 21.21
CA VAL A 93 -11.44 4.16 20.97
C VAL A 93 -10.89 5.27 21.85
#